data_AF-A0A3Q8ZK24-F1
#
_entry.id   AF-A0A3Q8ZK24-F1
#
_cell.length_a   1.000
_cell.length_b   1.000
_cell.length_c   1.000
_cell.angle_alpha   90.00
_cell.angle_beta   90.00
_cell.angle_gamma   90.00
#
_symmetry.space_group_name_H-M   'P 1'
#
loop_
_entity.id
_entity.type
_entity.pdbx_description
1 polymer ?
#
loop_
_entity_poly.entity_id
_entity_poly.type
_entity_poly.pdbx_seq_one_letter_code
_entity_poly.pdbx_strand_id
1 'polypeptide(L)'
;MALRQTLCVSMLVAASPAPAAEGFIDGVYLQSEELCAQAKKGKLQDLIEAGNIVLSARGLEGIEFNCEFLQVTKASRSPSWAVTAICQEPGLVFPDVLSVTQMSPKQIDLVSVRPVDDESEQAGNGGSYFHCEGVALP
;
A
#
# COMPACT_ATOMS: atom_id res chain seq x y z
N MET A 1 37.30 -30.32 -43.76
CA MET A 1 36.60 -29.94 -42.52
C MET A 1 37.06 -28.54 -42.17
N ALA A 2 36.20 -27.53 -42.27
CA ALA A 2 36.48 -26.18 -41.80
C ALA A 2 35.22 -25.62 -41.13
N LEU A 3 35.45 -25.09 -39.94
CA LEU A 3 34.54 -24.90 -38.82
C LEU A 3 33.46 -23.85 -39.11
N ARG A 4 32.18 -24.23 -39.01
CA ARG A 4 31.05 -23.27 -38.97
C ARG A 4 31.11 -22.50 -37.65
N GLN A 5 31.42 -21.21 -37.71
CA GLN A 5 31.27 -20.31 -36.58
C GLN A 5 29.78 -20.01 -36.38
N THR A 6 29.20 -20.62 -35.35
CA THR A 6 27.83 -20.40 -34.90
C THR A 6 27.75 -19.03 -34.23
N LEU A 7 26.96 -18.10 -34.79
CA LEU A 7 26.62 -16.85 -34.12
C LEU A 7 25.73 -17.17 -32.91
N CYS A 8 26.24 -16.98 -31.70
CA CYS A 8 25.44 -16.93 -30.48
C CYS A 8 24.68 -15.60 -30.46
N VAL A 9 23.39 -15.65 -30.81
CA VAL A 9 22.47 -14.52 -30.58
C VAL A 9 22.17 -14.49 -29.09
N SER A 10 22.84 -13.58 -28.36
CA SER A 10 22.52 -13.30 -26.96
C SER A 10 21.12 -12.69 -26.88
N MET A 11 20.15 -13.47 -26.40
CA MET A 11 18.83 -12.95 -26.02
C MET A 11 19.00 -12.06 -24.79
N LEU A 12 18.99 -10.75 -24.98
CA LEU A 12 18.73 -9.78 -23.92
C LEU A 12 17.28 -9.97 -23.48
N VAL A 13 17.09 -10.75 -22.41
CA VAL A 13 15.81 -10.79 -21.69
C VAL A 13 15.65 -9.43 -21.04
N ALA A 14 14.84 -8.57 -21.66
CA ALA A 14 14.41 -7.33 -21.05
C ALA A 14 13.68 -7.71 -19.75
N ALA A 15 14.25 -7.34 -18.60
CA ALA A 15 13.55 -7.40 -17.34
C ALA A 15 12.41 -6.38 -17.42
N SER A 16 11.21 -6.84 -17.78
CA SER A 16 10.03 -6.00 -17.75
C SER A 16 9.83 -5.53 -16.31
N PRO A 17 9.73 -4.20 -16.05
CA PRO A 17 9.34 -3.73 -14.74
C PRO A 17 8.02 -4.40 -14.37
N ALA A 18 7.95 -4.94 -13.16
CA ALA A 18 6.72 -5.54 -12.66
C ALA A 18 5.59 -4.50 -12.83
N PRO A 19 4.45 -4.85 -13.44
CA PRO A 19 3.33 -3.92 -13.51
C PRO A 19 3.01 -3.42 -12.11
N ALA A 20 3.09 -2.11 -11.90
CA ALA A 20 2.47 -1.47 -10.76
C ALA A 20 1.02 -1.98 -10.72
N ALA A 21 0.61 -2.55 -9.59
CA ALA A 21 -0.64 -3.31 -9.51
C ALA A 21 -1.82 -2.46 -9.98
N GLU A 22 -2.30 -2.72 -11.20
CA GLU A 22 -3.38 -1.95 -11.82
C GLU A 22 -4.63 -1.95 -10.91
N GLY A 23 -5.06 -0.74 -10.53
CA GLY A 23 -6.27 -0.50 -9.75
C GLY A 23 -6.20 -0.86 -8.26
N PHE A 24 -4.99 -0.95 -7.67
CA PHE A 24 -4.80 -1.30 -6.26
C PHE A 24 -5.27 -0.20 -5.29
N ILE A 25 -4.70 1.01 -5.39
CA ILE A 25 -5.08 2.20 -4.62
C ILE A 25 -4.83 3.40 -5.53
N ASP A 26 -5.86 4.22 -5.73
CA ASP A 26 -5.79 5.43 -6.55
C ASP A 26 -6.15 6.64 -5.69
N GLY A 27 -5.17 7.48 -5.37
CA GLY A 27 -5.34 8.65 -4.52
C GLY A 27 -5.12 8.41 -3.03
N VAL A 28 -5.79 9.23 -2.23
CA VAL A 28 -5.65 9.32 -0.77
C VAL A 28 -6.88 8.70 -0.12
N TYR A 29 -6.66 7.83 0.87
CA TYR A 29 -7.72 7.22 1.65
C TYR A 29 -7.53 7.48 3.14
N LEU A 30 -8.63 7.74 3.86
CA LEU A 30 -8.67 8.00 5.30
C LEU A 30 -9.70 7.13 5.99
N GLN A 31 -9.59 6.93 7.30
CA GLN A 31 -10.46 6.01 8.06
C GLN A 31 -11.90 6.52 8.25
N SER A 32 -12.21 7.77 7.84
CA SER A 32 -13.60 8.25 7.83
C SER A 32 -13.85 9.32 6.74
N GLU A 33 -15.12 9.48 6.37
CA GLU A 33 -15.54 10.54 5.45
C GLU A 33 -15.36 11.95 6.04
N GLU A 34 -15.48 12.10 7.36
CA GLU A 34 -15.23 13.37 8.07
C GLU A 34 -13.77 13.80 7.93
N LEU A 35 -12.83 12.84 8.03
CA LEU A 35 -11.41 13.10 7.80
C LEU A 35 -11.17 13.52 6.34
N CYS A 36 -11.83 12.88 5.37
CA CYS A 36 -11.76 13.34 3.97
C CYS A 36 -12.30 14.77 3.81
N ALA A 37 -13.39 15.13 4.50
CA ALA A 37 -13.93 16.49 4.46
C ALA A 37 -12.98 17.53 5.08
N GLN A 38 -12.23 17.15 6.13
CA GLN A 38 -11.19 17.99 6.73
C GLN A 38 -10.00 18.15 5.78
N ALA A 39 -9.52 17.05 5.18
CA ALA A 39 -8.41 17.04 4.22
C ALA A 39 -8.68 17.93 3.00
N LYS A 40 -9.94 18.03 2.56
CA LYS A 40 -10.35 18.94 1.47
C LYS A 40 -10.29 20.42 1.83
N LYS A 41 -10.45 20.77 3.10
CA LYS A 41 -10.48 22.15 3.59
C LYS A 41 -9.10 22.64 4.04
N GLY A 42 -8.25 21.74 4.50
CA GLY A 42 -6.91 22.02 5.03
C GLY A 42 -5.80 21.34 4.23
N LYS A 43 -4.65 21.11 4.87
CA LYS A 43 -3.58 20.30 4.30
C LYS A 43 -3.68 18.87 4.83
N LEU A 44 -3.41 17.88 3.98
CA LEU A 44 -3.35 16.49 4.39
C LEU A 44 -2.31 16.28 5.51
N GLN A 45 -1.21 17.03 5.46
CA GLN A 45 -0.17 17.02 6.49
C GLN A 45 -0.69 17.34 7.89
N ASP A 46 -1.65 18.25 8.02
CA ASP A 46 -2.22 18.63 9.33
C ASP A 46 -2.94 17.44 9.97
N LEU A 47 -3.54 16.55 9.16
CA LEU A 47 -4.19 15.34 9.66
C LEU A 47 -3.18 14.28 10.09
N ILE A 48 -2.08 14.14 9.35
CA ILE A 48 -0.97 13.25 9.71
C ILE A 48 -0.38 13.70 11.05
N GLU A 49 -0.10 14.99 11.21
CA GLU A 49 0.41 15.59 12.45
C GLU A 49 -0.57 15.45 13.62
N ALA A 50 -1.87 15.40 13.35
CA ALA A 50 -2.90 15.10 14.35
C ALA A 50 -3.00 13.60 14.72
N GLY A 51 -2.15 12.75 14.17
CA GLY A 51 -2.07 11.32 14.50
C GLY A 51 -2.95 10.42 13.63
N ASN A 52 -3.52 10.92 12.53
CA ASN A 52 -4.31 10.09 11.62
C ASN A 52 -3.41 9.32 10.65
N ILE A 53 -3.86 8.14 10.24
CA ILE A 53 -3.19 7.35 9.21
C ILE A 53 -3.79 7.67 7.84
N VAL A 54 -2.90 7.99 6.92
CA VAL A 54 -3.16 8.18 5.49
C VAL A 54 -2.78 6.90 4.76
N LEU A 55 -3.68 6.40 3.93
CA LEU A 55 -3.42 5.28 3.03
C LEU A 55 -3.31 5.78 1.59
N SER A 56 -2.26 5.33 0.90
CA SER A 56 -1.99 5.66 -0.49
C SER A 56 -1.33 4.49 -1.22
N ALA A 57 -1.05 4.67 -2.51
CA ALA A 57 -0.28 3.69 -3.28
C ALA A 57 1.15 3.46 -2.74
N ARG A 58 1.71 4.41 -1.98
CA ARG A 58 3.03 4.28 -1.34
C ARG A 58 2.98 3.42 -0.07
N GLY A 59 1.80 3.34 0.54
CA GLY A 59 1.58 2.65 1.80
C GLY A 59 0.82 3.48 2.83
N LEU A 60 1.09 3.20 4.10
CA LEU A 60 0.46 3.85 5.26
C LEU A 60 1.41 4.92 5.81
N GLU A 61 0.87 6.08 6.15
CA GLU A 61 1.64 7.23 6.63
C GLU A 61 0.92 7.91 7.79
N GLY A 62 1.60 8.05 8.92
CA GLY A 62 1.19 8.75 10.12
C GLY A 62 2.39 9.50 10.73
N ILE A 63 2.19 10.28 11.78
CA ILE A 63 3.25 11.11 12.38
C ILE A 63 4.45 10.30 12.88
N GLU A 64 4.20 9.19 13.56
CA GLU A 64 5.23 8.31 14.15
C GLU A 64 5.24 6.92 13.50
N PHE A 65 4.49 6.75 12.41
CA PHE A 65 4.23 5.45 11.83
C PHE A 65 4.29 5.53 10.31
N ASN A 66 5.05 4.65 9.66
CA ASN A 66 4.95 4.49 8.21
C ASN A 66 5.04 3.02 7.83
N CYS A 67 4.33 2.62 6.78
CA CYS A 67 4.55 1.36 6.09
C CYS A 67 4.80 1.65 4.62
N GLU A 68 5.96 1.24 4.12
CA GLU A 68 6.26 1.26 2.69
C GLU A 68 5.76 -0.03 2.04
N PHE A 69 4.92 0.07 1.01
CA PHE A 69 4.49 -1.08 0.22
C PHE A 69 5.59 -1.49 -0.77
N LEU A 70 6.09 -2.71 -0.65
CA LEU A 70 7.20 -3.22 -1.46
C LEU A 70 6.74 -4.10 -2.63
N GLN A 71 5.81 -5.03 -2.38
CA GLN A 71 5.25 -5.88 -3.43
C GLN A 71 3.75 -5.93 -3.30
N VAL A 72 3.06 -5.80 -4.43
CA VAL A 72 1.61 -5.83 -4.50
C VAL A 72 1.20 -6.82 -5.57
N THR A 73 0.43 -7.85 -5.19
CA THR A 73 -0.02 -8.91 -6.09
C THR A 73 -1.53 -8.98 -6.10
N LYS A 74 -2.14 -8.75 -7.27
CA LYS A 74 -3.60 -8.81 -7.45
C LYS A 74 -4.09 -10.27 -7.45
N ALA A 75 -5.15 -10.54 -6.71
CA ALA A 75 -5.84 -11.81 -6.76
C ALA A 75 -6.64 -11.94 -8.06
N SER A 76 -6.66 -13.14 -8.66
CA SER A 76 -7.38 -13.40 -9.91
C SER A 76 -8.88 -13.66 -9.72
N ARG A 77 -9.33 -13.90 -8.49
CA ARG A 77 -10.70 -14.36 -8.17
C ARG A 77 -11.42 -13.52 -7.10
N SER A 78 -10.79 -12.44 -6.65
CA SER A 78 -11.39 -11.50 -5.69
C SER A 78 -10.90 -10.08 -5.99
N PRO A 79 -11.64 -9.04 -5.56
CA PRO A 79 -11.19 -7.66 -5.67
C PRO A 79 -10.16 -7.35 -4.56
N SER A 80 -9.13 -8.18 -4.45
CA SER A 80 -8.14 -8.11 -3.36
C SER A 80 -6.71 -8.18 -3.88
N TRP A 81 -5.79 -7.68 -3.07
CA TRP A 81 -4.36 -7.72 -3.30
C TRP A 81 -3.65 -8.23 -2.05
N ALA A 82 -2.65 -9.08 -2.25
CA ALA A 82 -1.67 -9.41 -1.23
C ALA A 82 -0.52 -8.41 -1.33
N VAL A 83 -0.18 -7.79 -0.20
CA VAL A 83 0.83 -6.74 -0.11
C VAL A 83 1.88 -7.16 0.90
N THR A 84 3.16 -7.03 0.52
CA THR A 84 4.26 -7.07 1.48
C THR A 84 4.73 -5.65 1.73
N ALA A 85 4.92 -5.31 3.00
CA ALA A 85 5.30 -3.98 3.43
C ALA A 85 6.43 -4.04 4.47
N ILE A 86 7.20 -2.97 4.55
CA ILE A 86 8.09 -2.72 5.68
C ILE A 86 7.52 -1.55 6.46
N CYS A 87 7.18 -1.80 7.71
CA CYS A 87 6.62 -0.83 8.62
C CYS A 87 7.68 -0.38 9.64
N GLN A 88 7.56 0.87 10.05
CA GLN A 88 8.42 1.50 11.03
C GLN A 88 7.58 2.32 12.01
N GLU A 89 7.97 2.20 13.27
CA GLU A 89 7.52 3.01 14.40
C GLU A 89 8.76 3.37 15.25
N PRO A 90 8.66 4.24 16.28
CA PRO A 90 9.83 4.68 17.02
C PRO A 90 10.57 3.52 17.68
N GLY A 91 11.77 3.21 17.17
CA GLY A 91 12.63 2.16 17.69
C GLY A 91 12.35 0.74 17.16
N LEU A 92 11.39 0.56 16.23
CA LEU A 92 11.06 -0.74 15.67
C LEU A 92 10.83 -0.66 14.15
N VAL A 93 11.47 -1.56 13.42
CA VAL A 93 11.23 -1.80 11.98
C VAL A 93 10.85 -3.26 11.82
N PHE A 94 9.73 -3.53 11.15
CA PHE A 94 9.16 -4.87 11.05
C PHE A 94 8.48 -5.09 9.70
N PRO A 95 8.51 -6.32 9.17
CA PRO A 95 7.72 -6.67 8.00
C PRO A 95 6.24 -6.83 8.37
N ASP A 96 5.35 -6.43 7.47
CA ASP A 96 3.92 -6.76 7.54
C ASP A 96 3.45 -7.35 6.21
N VAL A 97 2.46 -8.23 6.28
CA VAL A 97 1.76 -8.80 5.13
C VAL A 97 0.31 -8.39 5.23
N LEU A 98 -0.15 -7.63 4.24
CA LEU A 98 -1.47 -7.03 4.25
C LEU A 98 -2.34 -7.66 3.15
N SER A 99 -3.62 -7.88 3.46
CA SER A 99 -4.66 -8.04 2.46
C SER A 99 -5.35 -6.70 2.28
N VAL A 100 -5.41 -6.22 1.05
CA VAL A 100 -6.18 -5.02 0.68
C VAL A 100 -7.34 -5.47 -0.17
N THR A 101 -8.57 -5.15 0.22
CA THR A 101 -9.77 -5.57 -0.50
C THR A 101 -10.60 -4.35 -0.86
N GLN A 102 -10.93 -4.21 -2.14
CA GLN A 102 -11.86 -3.19 -2.59
C GLN A 102 -13.30 -3.63 -2.28
N MET A 103 -13.91 -2.97 -1.30
CA MET A 103 -15.28 -3.25 -0.85
C MET A 103 -16.31 -2.53 -1.70
N SER A 104 -15.97 -1.32 -2.16
CA SER A 104 -16.76 -0.53 -3.10
C SER A 104 -15.86 0.38 -3.94
N PRO A 105 -16.38 1.12 -4.93
CA PRO A 105 -15.57 2.12 -5.65
C PRO A 105 -14.91 3.18 -4.76
N LYS A 106 -15.41 3.40 -3.53
CA LYS A 106 -14.92 4.42 -2.60
C LYS A 106 -14.36 3.86 -1.29
N GLN A 107 -14.40 2.55 -1.08
CA GLN A 107 -14.00 1.94 0.19
C GLN A 107 -13.07 0.76 -0.05
N ILE A 108 -11.99 0.73 0.72
CA ILE A 108 -11.06 -0.38 0.78
C ILE A 108 -10.90 -0.84 2.23
N ASP A 109 -10.81 -2.14 2.43
CA ASP A 109 -10.50 -2.74 3.73
C ASP A 109 -9.06 -3.26 3.70
N LEU A 110 -8.30 -2.92 4.73
CA LEU A 110 -6.97 -3.46 4.99
C LEU A 110 -7.07 -4.47 6.13
N VAL A 111 -6.35 -5.58 6.00
CA VAL A 111 -6.17 -6.57 7.07
C VAL A 111 -4.70 -6.91 7.18
N SER A 112 -4.13 -6.76 8.36
CA SER A 112 -2.75 -7.16 8.67
C SER A 112 -2.71 -8.61 9.12
N VAL A 113 -1.77 -9.37 8.59
CA VAL A 113 -1.51 -10.77 8.95
C VAL A 113 -0.27 -10.79 9.85
N ARG A 114 -0.44 -10.36 11.09
CA ARG A 114 0.57 -10.49 12.15
C ARG A 114 0.12 -11.54 13.17
N PRO A 115 1.07 -12.26 13.82
CA PRO A 115 0.74 -13.06 15.00
C PRO A 115 0.05 -12.17 16.02
N VAL A 116 -1.03 -12.67 16.62
CA VAL A 116 -1.70 -11.99 17.73
C VAL A 116 -0.82 -12.23 18.96
N ASP A 117 0.18 -11.37 19.17
CA ASP A 117 0.85 -11.28 20.46
C ASP A 117 0.11 -10.25 21.32
N ASP A 118 -0.04 -10.60 22.60
CA ASP A 118 -1.03 -10.10 23.55
C ASP A 118 -1.13 -8.57 23.69
N GLU A 119 -2.40 -8.10 23.85
CA GLU A 119 -2.79 -6.83 24.48
C GLU A 119 -2.51 -5.48 23.79
N SER A 120 -2.57 -5.41 22.45
CA SER A 120 -2.82 -4.12 21.79
C SER A 120 -3.86 -4.23 20.68
N GLU A 121 -5.13 -4.40 21.06
CA GLU A 121 -6.30 -4.41 20.17
C GLU A 121 -6.55 -3.10 19.38
N GLN A 122 -5.58 -2.18 19.31
CA GLN A 122 -5.69 -0.89 18.62
C GLN A 122 -4.55 -0.55 17.65
N ALA A 123 -3.46 -1.34 17.59
CA ALA A 123 -2.28 -1.00 16.78
C ALA A 123 -2.16 -1.87 15.51
N GLY A 124 -3.29 -2.24 14.91
CA GLY A 124 -3.32 -2.97 13.64
C GLY A 124 -3.28 -2.03 12.45
N ASN A 125 -2.51 -2.35 11.40
CA ASN A 125 -2.65 -1.71 10.08
C ASN A 125 -4.03 -1.94 9.44
N GLY A 126 -4.87 -2.77 10.06
CA GLY A 126 -6.19 -3.14 9.58
C GLY A 126 -7.26 -2.09 9.85
N GLY A 127 -8.23 -2.01 8.96
CA GLY A 127 -9.37 -1.09 9.07
C GLY A 127 -10.00 -0.79 7.71
N SER A 128 -11.12 -0.08 7.74
CA SER A 128 -11.76 0.44 6.53
C SER A 128 -11.25 1.85 6.24
N TYR A 129 -10.99 2.11 4.96
CA TYR A 129 -10.51 3.39 4.46
C TYR A 129 -11.37 3.86 3.28
N PHE A 130 -11.61 5.16 3.23
CA PHE A 130 -12.51 5.83 2.28
C PHE A 130 -11.73 6.76 1.37
N HIS A 131 -12.01 6.70 0.07
CA HIS A 131 -11.34 7.51 -0.94
C HIS A 131 -11.70 9.00 -0.78
N CYS A 132 -10.69 9.82 -0.51
CA CYS A 132 -10.83 11.26 -0.38
C CYS A 132 -10.67 11.95 -1.75
N GLU A 133 -11.71 11.85 -2.58
CA GLU A 133 -11.70 12.42 -3.94
C GLU A 133 -11.29 13.90 -3.97
N GLY A 134 -10.26 14.24 -4.75
CA GLY A 134 -9.75 15.62 -4.88
C GLY A 134 -8.74 16.02 -3.79
N VAL A 135 -8.33 15.10 -2.93
CA VAL A 135 -7.18 15.27 -2.03
C VAL A 135 -5.96 14.66 -2.69
N ALA A 136 -4.89 15.44 -2.83
CA ALA A 136 -3.62 14.98 -3.38
C ALA A 136 -2.65 14.59 -2.25
N LEU A 137 -1.74 13.67 -2.56
CA LEU A 137 -0.56 13.44 -1.73
C LEU A 137 0.35 14.68 -1.73
N PRO A 138 1.04 14.98 -0.62
CA PRO A 138 2.12 15.96 -0.60
C PRO A 138 3.30 15.54 -1.48
#